data_AF-A0AA37LZD4-F1
#
_entry.id   AF-A0AA37LZD4-F1
#
_cell.length_a   1.000
_cell.length_b   1.000
_cell.length_c   1.000
_cell.angle_alpha   90.00
_cell.angle_beta   90.00
_cell.angle_gamma   90.00
#
_symmetry.space_group_name_H-M   'P 1'
#
loop_
_entity.id
_entity.type
_entity.pdbx_description
1 polymer ?
#
loop_
_entity_poly.entity_id
_entity_poly.type
_entity_poly.pdbx_seq_one_letter_code
_entity_poly.pdbx_strand_id
1 'polypeptide(L)'
;MVDTKFKSVLEGIPDISARRKDGFLVTAKEALAAVNIFSITFGSKEALGLVNGTAPSAALASMVVYDAHQLAVLVQALTAMAAEAMQVNAESFHPFIALFRPHEGQIEASRNILGFLQESAFAPGIQTQKNRNPTSLAQDRYALRSSPQWIGPQLEGASRLDVIRRFDKIVEQALPVLLQALERSLPETAPKLILGVIQVWGQSLRQRLAAKYQEIFNQFQKAPDTTEYLGVGGRPLYSVIRNELKDPFHLGVTDHPVGFDDHGESKRTRRTVHGFQ
;
A
#
# COMPACT_ATOMS: atom_id res chain seq x y z
N MET A 1 -24.98 1.33 -6.39
CA MET A 1 -25.75 2.51 -6.88
C MET A 1 -24.89 3.51 -7.65
N VAL A 2 -23.60 3.67 -7.31
CA VAL A 2 -22.68 4.60 -8.00
C VAL A 2 -22.36 4.14 -9.43
N ASP A 3 -22.09 2.84 -9.63
CA ASP A 3 -21.67 2.31 -10.94
C ASP A 3 -22.75 2.42 -12.02
N THR A 4 -24.02 2.22 -11.64
CA THR A 4 -25.16 2.33 -12.56
C THR A 4 -25.30 3.76 -13.09
N LYS A 5 -25.06 4.76 -12.25
CA LYS A 5 -25.10 6.18 -12.67
C LYS A 5 -23.93 6.50 -13.59
N PHE A 6 -22.73 5.96 -13.31
CA PHE A 6 -21.56 6.14 -14.18
C PHE A 6 -21.81 5.56 -15.58
N LYS A 7 -22.35 4.34 -15.66
CA LYS A 7 -22.82 3.72 -16.91
C LYS A 7 -23.80 4.62 -17.66
N SER A 8 -24.80 5.18 -16.97
CA SER A 8 -25.80 6.06 -17.57
C SER A 8 -25.25 7.41 -18.04
N VAL A 9 -24.18 7.94 -17.42
CA VAL A 9 -23.45 9.12 -17.92
C VAL A 9 -22.81 8.79 -19.27
N LEU A 10 -22.15 7.64 -19.39
CA LEU A 10 -21.47 7.22 -20.63
C LEU A 10 -22.46 6.99 -21.79
N GLU A 11 -23.68 6.54 -21.51
CA GLU A 11 -24.76 6.43 -22.51
C GLU A 11 -25.35 7.78 -22.91
N GLY A 12 -25.05 8.86 -22.18
CA GLY A 12 -25.59 10.20 -22.45
C GLY A 12 -27.08 10.34 -22.10
N ILE A 13 -27.58 9.61 -21.10
CA ILE A 13 -28.99 9.66 -20.70
C ILE A 13 -29.37 11.09 -20.21
N PRO A 14 -30.45 11.72 -20.74
CA PRO A 14 -30.78 13.12 -20.45
C PRO A 14 -31.02 13.44 -18.97
N ASP A 15 -31.63 12.49 -18.23
CA ASP A 15 -32.02 12.67 -16.83
C ASP A 15 -30.85 12.50 -15.83
N ILE A 16 -29.66 12.19 -16.33
CA ILE A 16 -28.46 12.01 -15.51
C ILE A 16 -27.61 13.27 -15.60
N SER A 17 -27.25 13.79 -14.43
CA SER A 17 -26.33 14.92 -14.32
C SER A 17 -24.94 14.47 -13.87
N ALA A 18 -23.92 15.18 -14.37
CA ALA A 18 -22.54 15.06 -13.92
C ALA A 18 -22.06 16.43 -13.42
N ARG A 19 -21.10 16.43 -12.49
CA ARG A 19 -20.50 17.66 -11.96
C ARG A 19 -19.20 17.94 -12.72
N ARG A 20 -19.09 19.13 -13.31
CA ARG A 20 -17.88 19.61 -13.99
C ARG A 20 -16.83 20.08 -12.98
N LYS A 21 -15.58 20.26 -13.45
CA LYS A 21 -14.45 20.75 -12.63
C LYS A 21 -14.71 22.15 -12.01
N ASP A 22 -15.53 22.97 -12.67
CA ASP A 22 -15.97 24.29 -12.20
C ASP A 22 -17.07 24.21 -11.12
N GLY A 23 -17.52 23.01 -10.76
CA GLY A 23 -18.49 22.76 -9.70
C GLY A 23 -19.95 22.75 -10.18
N PHE A 24 -20.24 23.13 -11.43
CA PHE A 24 -21.59 23.16 -11.97
C PHE A 24 -22.10 21.76 -12.32
N LEU A 25 -23.39 21.53 -12.07
CA LEU A 25 -24.11 20.34 -12.53
C LEU A 25 -24.57 20.57 -13.96
N VAL A 26 -24.21 19.65 -14.85
CA VAL A 26 -24.60 19.66 -16.26
C VAL A 26 -25.20 18.31 -16.63
N THR A 27 -25.92 18.25 -17.74
CA THR A 27 -26.46 16.97 -18.26
C THR A 27 -25.33 16.04 -18.71
N ALA A 28 -25.59 14.73 -18.74
CA ALA A 28 -24.61 13.75 -19.22
C ALA A 28 -24.09 14.08 -20.63
N LYS A 29 -24.97 14.57 -21.52
CA LYS A 29 -24.62 14.98 -22.87
C LYS A 29 -23.65 16.17 -22.90
N GLU A 30 -23.92 17.20 -22.09
CA GLU A 30 -23.03 18.36 -21.96
C GLU A 30 -21.70 17.99 -21.32
N ALA A 31 -21.73 17.08 -20.33
CA ALA A 31 -20.51 16.59 -19.69
C ALA A 31 -19.61 15.85 -20.67
N LEU A 32 -20.17 14.94 -21.47
CA LEU A 32 -19.46 14.21 -22.52
C LEU A 32 -18.92 15.15 -23.61
N ALA A 33 -19.72 16.12 -24.05
CA ALA A 33 -19.31 17.12 -25.04
C ALA A 33 -18.15 17.99 -24.50
N ALA A 34 -18.16 18.35 -23.22
CA ALA A 34 -17.10 19.15 -22.60
C ALA A 34 -15.74 18.43 -22.55
N VAL A 35 -15.72 17.10 -22.62
CA VAL A 35 -14.50 16.28 -22.67
C VAL A 35 -14.28 15.62 -24.04
N ASN A 36 -15.00 16.05 -25.09
CA ASN A 36 -14.92 15.51 -26.45
C ASN A 36 -15.11 13.98 -26.56
N ILE A 37 -15.93 13.39 -25.68
CA ILE A 37 -16.27 11.96 -25.72
C ILE A 37 -17.66 11.80 -26.33
N PHE A 38 -17.84 10.84 -27.23
CA PHE A 38 -19.15 10.45 -27.74
C PHE A 38 -19.86 9.48 -26.77
N SER A 39 -21.19 9.56 -26.70
CA SER A 39 -21.99 8.60 -25.94
C SER A 39 -21.75 7.18 -26.45
N ILE A 40 -21.60 6.24 -25.53
CA ILE A 40 -21.29 4.83 -25.82
C ILE A 40 -22.58 4.02 -25.75
N THR A 41 -22.85 3.26 -26.81
CA THR A 41 -23.88 2.21 -26.80
C THR A 41 -23.23 0.89 -26.41
N PHE A 42 -23.53 0.39 -25.20
CA PHE A 42 -22.93 -0.86 -24.71
C PHE A 42 -23.48 -2.09 -25.43
N GLY A 43 -22.59 -2.99 -25.83
CA GLY A 43 -22.94 -4.30 -26.36
C GLY A 43 -23.37 -5.30 -25.27
N SER A 44 -23.63 -6.54 -25.69
CA SER A 44 -24.03 -7.62 -24.77
C SER A 44 -22.96 -7.85 -23.69
N LYS A 45 -23.40 -7.86 -22.41
CA LYS A 45 -22.58 -8.02 -21.19
C LYS A 45 -21.54 -6.94 -20.91
N GLU A 46 -21.30 -5.96 -21.77
CA GLU A 46 -20.32 -4.90 -21.52
C GLU A 46 -20.73 -3.98 -20.39
N ALA A 47 -22.00 -3.52 -20.39
CA ALA A 47 -22.54 -2.72 -19.30
C ALA A 47 -22.45 -3.48 -17.97
N LEU A 48 -22.74 -4.79 -17.99
CA LEU A 48 -22.65 -5.64 -16.81
C LEU A 48 -21.21 -5.75 -16.29
N GLY A 49 -20.23 -5.90 -17.18
CA GLY A 49 -18.80 -5.91 -16.80
C GLY A 49 -18.33 -4.59 -16.20
N LEU A 50 -18.95 -3.46 -16.58
CA LEU A 50 -18.66 -2.16 -16.00
C LEU A 50 -19.30 -1.99 -14.60
N VAL A 51 -20.56 -2.41 -14.41
CA VAL A 51 -21.26 -2.23 -13.14
C VAL A 51 -20.98 -3.31 -12.10
N ASN A 52 -20.71 -4.55 -12.51
CA ASN A 52 -20.45 -5.66 -11.59
C ASN A 52 -18.97 -5.70 -11.19
N GLY A 53 -18.52 -4.64 -10.53
CA GLY A 53 -17.17 -4.54 -9.99
C GLY A 53 -17.17 -3.94 -8.60
N THR A 54 -16.09 -4.19 -7.85
CA THR A 54 -15.83 -3.54 -6.56
C THR A 54 -14.99 -2.27 -6.73
N ALA A 55 -14.93 -1.72 -7.95
CA ALA A 55 -14.04 -0.61 -8.29
C ALA A 55 -14.25 0.64 -7.41
N PRO A 56 -15.48 1.11 -7.13
CA PRO A 56 -15.66 2.28 -6.24
C PRO A 56 -15.20 2.00 -4.81
N SER A 57 -15.55 0.84 -4.26
CA SER A 57 -15.12 0.45 -2.91
C SER A 57 -13.61 0.26 -2.84
N ALA A 58 -12.98 -0.27 -3.89
CA ALA A 58 -11.53 -0.43 -3.98
C ALA A 58 -10.83 0.92 -4.09
N ALA A 59 -11.34 1.84 -4.91
CA ALA A 59 -10.81 3.19 -5.04
C ALA A 59 -10.88 3.96 -3.72
N LEU A 60 -12.05 3.94 -3.05
CA LEU A 60 -12.20 4.55 -1.73
C LEU A 60 -11.27 3.90 -0.70
N ALA A 61 -11.19 2.57 -0.66
CA ALA A 61 -10.30 1.86 0.24
C ALA A 61 -8.82 2.21 -0.02
N SER A 62 -8.41 2.38 -1.28
CA SER A 62 -7.06 2.83 -1.63
C SER A 62 -6.76 4.23 -1.10
N MET A 63 -7.69 5.17 -1.20
CA MET A 63 -7.54 6.51 -0.64
C MET A 63 -7.45 6.48 0.90
N VAL A 64 -8.34 5.72 1.56
CA VAL A 64 -8.34 5.58 3.02
C VAL A 64 -7.05 4.95 3.52
N VAL A 65 -6.56 3.90 2.84
CA VAL A 65 -5.28 3.27 3.18
C VAL A 65 -4.13 4.27 3.01
N TYR A 66 -4.11 5.05 1.92
CA TYR A 66 -3.11 6.09 1.70
C TYR A 66 -3.07 7.10 2.85
N ASP A 67 -4.23 7.67 3.22
CA ASP A 67 -4.33 8.62 4.32
C ASP A 67 -3.94 7.98 5.67
N ALA A 68 -4.36 6.73 5.91
CA ALA A 68 -4.01 5.99 7.11
C ALA A 68 -2.49 5.78 7.25
N HIS A 69 -1.78 5.51 6.16
CA HIS A 69 -0.31 5.42 6.17
C HIS A 69 0.35 6.76 6.52
N GLN A 70 -0.14 7.88 5.98
CA GLN A 70 0.37 9.21 6.33
C GLN A 70 0.15 9.52 7.81
N LEU A 71 -1.05 9.21 8.32
CA LEU A 71 -1.40 9.38 9.73
C LEU A 71 -0.56 8.46 10.64
N ALA A 72 -0.24 7.26 10.21
CA ALA A 72 0.55 6.31 10.98
C ALA A 72 1.99 6.83 11.22
N VAL A 73 2.61 7.45 10.22
CA VAL A 73 3.92 8.12 10.37
C VAL A 73 3.78 9.38 11.22
N LEU A 74 2.74 10.18 10.99
CA LEU A 74 2.47 11.39 11.77
C LEU A 74 2.31 11.09 13.26
N VAL A 75 1.60 10.02 13.64
CA VAL A 75 1.43 9.60 15.04
C VAL A 75 2.78 9.27 15.68
N GLN A 76 3.71 8.65 14.95
CA GLN A 76 5.05 8.36 15.46
C GLN A 76 5.86 9.65 15.66
N ALA A 77 5.78 10.60 14.73
CA ALA A 77 6.43 11.91 14.87
C ALA A 77 5.85 12.72 16.05
N LEU A 78 4.53 12.77 16.19
CA LEU A 78 3.87 13.42 17.33
C LEU A 78 4.21 12.74 18.65
N THR A 79 4.39 11.42 18.65
CA THR A 79 4.86 10.67 19.82
C THR A 79 6.27 11.08 20.22
N ALA A 80 7.18 11.28 19.26
CA ALA A 80 8.52 11.81 19.53
C ALA A 80 8.44 13.24 20.09
N MET A 81 7.67 14.14 19.47
CA MET A 81 7.49 15.51 19.98
C MET A 81 6.90 15.54 21.40
N ALA A 82 5.95 14.66 21.70
CA ALA A 82 5.40 14.53 23.04
C ALA A 82 6.42 13.98 24.04
N ALA A 83 7.27 13.05 23.60
CA ALA A 83 8.39 12.54 24.40
C ALA A 83 9.40 13.65 24.72
N GLU A 84 9.72 14.53 23.78
CA GLU A 84 10.57 15.71 24.02
C GLU A 84 9.92 16.67 25.02
N ALA A 85 8.67 17.07 24.78
CA ALA A 85 7.95 18.03 25.62
C ALA A 85 7.78 17.54 27.07
N MET A 86 7.63 16.23 27.25
CA MET A 86 7.47 15.60 28.57
C MET A 86 8.78 15.04 29.14
N GLN A 87 9.92 15.24 28.46
CA GLN A 87 11.24 14.75 28.86
C GLN A 87 11.27 13.24 29.16
N VAL A 88 10.59 12.45 28.32
CA VAL A 88 10.54 10.99 28.42
C VAL A 88 11.90 10.39 28.07
N ASN A 89 12.28 9.31 28.76
CA ASN A 89 13.50 8.60 28.47
C ASN A 89 13.43 7.86 27.13
N ALA A 90 14.21 8.31 26.17
CA ALA A 90 14.33 7.75 24.83
C ALA A 90 14.89 6.32 24.81
N GLU A 91 15.55 5.86 25.87
CA GLU A 91 15.93 4.45 26.04
C GLU A 91 14.73 3.49 25.90
N SER A 92 13.51 3.97 26.17
CA SER A 92 12.26 3.22 25.97
C SER A 92 12.05 2.77 24.52
N PHE A 93 12.66 3.45 23.56
CA PHE A 93 12.58 3.17 22.11
C PHE A 93 13.81 2.42 21.59
N HIS A 94 14.75 2.05 22.47
CA HIS A 94 15.99 1.41 22.07
C HIS A 94 15.73 0.05 21.38
N PRO A 95 16.43 -0.29 20.27
CA PRO A 95 16.20 -1.53 19.52
C PRO A 95 16.27 -2.79 20.38
N PHE A 96 17.12 -2.80 21.41
CA PHE A 96 17.21 -3.89 22.40
C PHE A 96 15.84 -4.30 22.95
N ILE A 97 14.97 -3.35 23.30
CA ILE A 97 13.64 -3.64 23.87
C ILE A 97 12.75 -4.30 22.82
N ALA A 98 12.78 -3.80 21.59
CA ALA A 98 12.01 -4.35 20.48
C ALA A 98 12.45 -5.77 20.10
N LEU A 99 13.74 -6.11 20.29
CA LEU A 99 14.26 -7.45 19.99
C LEU A 99 13.75 -8.55 20.94
N PHE A 100 13.34 -8.23 22.18
CA PHE A 100 12.74 -9.22 23.08
C PHE A 100 11.31 -9.61 22.71
N ARG A 101 10.60 -8.75 21.97
CA ARG A 101 9.28 -9.02 21.40
C ARG A 101 9.25 -8.54 19.95
N PRO A 102 9.80 -9.33 19.02
CA PRO A 102 10.14 -8.88 17.68
C PRO A 102 8.92 -8.83 16.75
N HIS A 103 7.91 -8.04 17.13
CA HIS A 103 6.80 -7.67 16.24
C HIS A 103 7.31 -6.63 15.24
N GLU A 104 7.08 -6.86 13.95
CA GLU A 104 7.65 -6.03 12.88
C GLU A 104 7.23 -4.56 13.00
N GLY A 105 5.95 -4.31 13.26
CA GLY A 105 5.44 -2.94 13.44
C GLY A 105 5.99 -2.29 14.70
N GLN A 106 6.22 -3.06 15.77
CA GLN A 106 6.84 -2.53 16.98
C GLN A 106 8.30 -2.12 16.74
N ILE A 107 9.05 -2.96 16.02
CA ILE A 107 10.44 -2.68 15.65
C ILE A 107 10.50 -1.42 14.78
N GLU A 108 9.63 -1.34 13.77
CA GLU A 108 9.51 -0.18 12.89
C GLU A 108 9.18 1.09 13.67
N ALA A 109 8.14 1.07 14.49
CA ALA A 109 7.73 2.21 15.30
C ALA A 109 8.84 2.66 16.28
N SER A 110 9.52 1.71 16.92
CA SER A 110 10.62 2.01 17.86
C SER A 110 11.77 2.69 17.13
N ARG A 111 12.15 2.17 15.97
CA ARG A 111 13.22 2.72 15.12
C ARG A 111 12.88 4.13 14.64
N ASN A 112 11.67 4.35 14.15
CA ASN A 112 11.24 5.64 13.61
C ASN A 112 11.18 6.70 14.73
N ILE A 113 10.54 6.38 15.87
CA ILE A 113 10.45 7.29 17.01
C ILE A 113 11.85 7.63 17.55
N LEU A 114 12.73 6.63 17.70
CA LEU A 114 14.10 6.87 18.13
C LEU A 114 14.88 7.74 17.13
N GLY A 115 14.69 7.50 15.82
CA GLY A 115 15.29 8.30 14.77
C GLY A 115 14.86 9.77 14.83
N PHE A 116 13.58 10.05 15.09
CA PHE A 116 13.09 11.41 15.28
C PHE A 116 13.72 12.11 16.50
N LEU A 117 14.13 11.34 17.51
CA LEU A 117 14.73 11.86 18.75
C LEU A 117 16.26 11.95 18.69
N GLN A 118 16.93 11.42 17.66
CA GLN A 118 18.37 11.14 17.64
C GLN A 118 19.27 12.38 17.83
N GLU A 119 18.73 13.58 17.64
CA GLU A 119 19.42 14.85 17.85
C GLU A 119 18.68 15.80 18.81
N SER A 120 17.69 15.30 19.53
CA SER A 120 16.93 16.10 20.49
C SER A 120 17.79 16.49 21.68
N ALA A 121 17.85 17.79 21.97
CA ALA A 121 18.42 18.31 23.22
C ALA A 121 17.45 18.18 24.41
N PHE A 122 16.19 17.81 24.16
CA PHE A 122 15.11 17.83 25.15
C PHE A 122 14.75 16.44 25.69
N ALA A 123 14.89 15.39 24.87
CA ALA A 123 14.63 14.02 25.29
C ALA A 123 15.88 13.40 25.96
N PRO A 124 15.83 13.03 27.26
CA PRO A 124 16.90 12.30 27.92
C PRO A 124 17.02 10.86 27.40
N GLY A 125 18.19 10.23 27.57
CA GLY A 125 18.47 8.84 27.20
C GLY A 125 19.28 8.65 25.92
N ILE A 126 19.53 9.73 25.16
CA ILE A 126 20.40 9.73 23.96
C ILE A 126 21.67 10.53 24.25
N GLN A 127 21.54 11.85 24.38
CA GLN A 127 22.67 12.75 24.63
C GLN A 127 22.80 13.14 26.11
N THR A 128 21.67 13.20 26.81
CA THR A 128 21.59 13.60 28.23
C THR A 128 21.09 12.44 29.08
N GLN A 129 21.50 12.36 30.34
CA GLN A 129 20.98 11.32 31.24
C GLN A 129 19.66 11.75 31.86
N LYS A 130 18.74 10.80 32.06
CA LYS A 130 17.50 11.06 32.79
C LYS A 130 17.83 11.49 34.22
N ASN A 131 17.25 12.61 34.66
CA ASN A 131 17.36 13.05 36.05
C ASN A 131 16.67 12.03 36.97
N ARG A 132 17.43 11.37 37.85
CA ARG A 132 16.95 10.32 38.77
C ARG A 132 16.65 10.87 40.17
N ASN A 133 16.16 12.09 40.25
CA ASN A 133 15.72 12.66 41.51
C ASN A 133 14.59 11.82 42.13
N PRO A 134 14.59 11.58 43.45
CA PRO A 134 13.58 10.74 44.12
C PRO A 134 12.17 11.35 44.07
N THR A 135 12.04 12.63 43.74
CA THR A 135 10.78 13.34 43.51
C THR A 135 10.27 13.26 42.07
N SER A 136 11.09 12.74 41.14
CA SER A 136 10.72 12.57 39.73
C SER A 136 10.15 11.18 39.46
N LEU A 137 9.43 11.02 38.35
CA LEU A 137 8.88 9.72 37.97
C LEU A 137 10.01 8.73 37.65
N ALA A 138 10.09 7.64 38.42
CA ALA A 138 11.03 6.56 38.17
C ALA A 138 10.85 5.91 36.79
N GLN A 139 9.61 5.86 36.29
CA GLN A 139 9.27 5.35 34.97
C GLN A 139 8.33 6.31 34.24
N ASP A 140 8.54 6.45 32.94
CA ASP A 140 7.64 7.24 32.10
C ASP A 140 6.28 6.54 31.93
N ARG A 141 5.23 7.34 31.74
CA ARG A 141 3.85 6.84 31.62
C ARG A 141 3.70 6.00 30.36
N TYR A 142 2.84 4.98 30.45
CA TYR A 142 2.63 4.00 29.36
C TYR A 142 2.30 4.65 28.01
N ALA A 143 1.50 5.73 27.99
CA ALA A 143 1.13 6.41 26.75
C ALA A 143 2.34 6.79 25.87
N LEU A 144 3.50 7.07 26.46
CA LEU A 144 4.73 7.39 25.74
C LEU A 144 5.76 6.25 25.80
N ARG A 145 5.94 5.61 26.96
CA ARG A 145 6.93 4.54 27.14
C ARG A 145 6.61 3.28 26.34
N SER A 146 5.33 2.94 26.22
CA SER A 146 4.88 1.75 25.47
C SER A 146 4.22 2.10 24.13
N SER A 147 4.49 3.29 23.60
CA SER A 147 3.89 3.73 22.33
C SER A 147 4.30 2.85 21.15
N PRO A 148 5.53 2.29 21.01
CA PRO A 148 5.81 1.39 19.88
C PRO A 148 5.04 0.08 19.97
N GLN A 149 4.85 -0.46 21.17
CA GLN A 149 4.04 -1.68 21.39
C GLN A 149 2.57 -1.41 21.07
N TRP A 150 2.09 -0.19 21.34
CA TRP A 150 0.74 0.21 21.02
C TRP A 150 0.54 0.60 19.56
N ILE A 151 1.55 1.08 18.85
CA ILE A 151 1.46 1.48 17.43
C ILE A 151 1.72 0.30 16.50
N GLY A 152 2.59 -0.63 16.91
CA GLY A 152 3.05 -1.74 16.08
C GLY A 152 1.94 -2.60 15.46
N PRO A 153 0.98 -3.11 16.24
CA PRO A 153 -0.13 -3.91 15.70
C PRO A 153 -0.99 -3.18 14.64
N GLN A 154 -1.06 -1.85 14.71
CA GLN A 154 -1.83 -0.99 13.82
C GLN A 154 -1.07 -0.77 12.52
N LEU A 155 0.27 -0.66 12.58
CA LEU A 155 1.13 -0.68 11.40
C LEU A 155 1.00 -2.03 10.67
N GLU A 156 1.04 -3.14 11.41
CA GLU A 156 0.87 -4.50 10.86
C GLU A 156 -0.53 -4.73 10.29
N GLY A 157 -1.57 -4.16 10.90
CA GLY A 157 -2.95 -4.25 10.42
C GLY A 157 -3.27 -3.36 9.22
N ALA A 158 -2.60 -2.19 9.10
CA ALA A 158 -2.79 -1.25 8.00
C ALA A 158 -1.97 -1.62 6.76
N SER A 159 -0.80 -2.23 6.96
CA SER A 159 0.06 -2.71 5.88
C SER A 159 -0.45 -4.05 5.37
N ARG A 160 -1.19 -4.02 4.26
CA ARG A 160 -1.37 -5.24 3.46
C ARG A 160 0.01 -5.73 3.05
N LEU A 161 0.37 -6.93 3.51
CA LEU A 161 1.44 -7.80 3.02
C LEU A 161 1.90 -7.37 1.63
N ASP A 162 3.18 -7.03 1.52
CA ASP A 162 3.89 -6.85 0.24
C ASP A 162 3.45 -7.94 -0.75
N VAL A 163 3.36 -7.61 -2.05
CA VAL A 163 2.95 -8.53 -3.11
C VAL A 163 3.73 -9.85 -3.02
N ILE A 164 5.00 -9.78 -2.61
CA ILE A 164 5.85 -10.95 -2.35
C ILE A 164 5.28 -11.82 -1.23
N ARG A 165 4.90 -11.21 -0.09
CA ARG A 165 4.27 -11.90 1.03
C ARG A 165 2.86 -12.43 0.68
N ARG A 166 2.17 -11.83 -0.29
CA ARG A 166 0.92 -12.38 -0.84
C ARG A 166 1.17 -13.64 -1.66
N PHE A 167 2.26 -13.70 -2.44
CA PHE A 167 2.65 -14.92 -3.13
C PHE A 167 2.98 -16.05 -2.15
N ASP A 168 3.68 -15.75 -1.05
CA ASP A 168 3.89 -16.73 0.02
C ASP A 168 2.56 -17.25 0.56
N LYS A 169 1.59 -16.37 0.80
CA LYS A 169 0.27 -16.77 1.31
C LYS A 169 -0.57 -17.55 0.32
N ILE A 170 -0.51 -17.21 -0.97
CA ILE A 170 -1.17 -17.96 -2.04
C ILE A 170 -0.58 -19.36 -2.14
N VAL A 171 0.75 -19.49 -2.07
CA VAL A 171 1.40 -20.81 -2.11
C VAL A 171 1.08 -21.63 -0.87
N GLU A 172 1.07 -21.02 0.32
CA GLU A 172 0.61 -21.68 1.56
C GLU A 172 -0.84 -22.17 1.48
N GLN A 173 -1.73 -21.37 0.90
CA GLN A 173 -3.17 -21.69 0.77
C GLN A 173 -3.46 -22.68 -0.36
N ALA A 174 -2.64 -22.71 -1.42
CA ALA A 174 -2.77 -23.64 -2.54
C ALA A 174 -2.16 -25.03 -2.23
N LEU A 175 -1.24 -25.11 -1.26
CA LEU A 175 -0.56 -26.34 -0.89
C LEU A 175 -1.50 -27.50 -0.50
N PRO A 176 -2.54 -27.30 0.34
CA PRO A 176 -3.47 -28.37 0.72
C PRO A 176 -4.26 -28.91 -0.47
N VAL A 177 -4.65 -28.04 -1.42
CA VAL A 177 -5.40 -28.41 -2.62
C VAL A 177 -4.55 -29.27 -3.55
N LEU A 178 -3.28 -28.90 -3.72
CA LEU A 178 -2.31 -29.64 -4.53
C LEU A 178 -1.90 -30.97 -3.88
N LEU A 179 -1.72 -30.98 -2.57
CA LEU A 179 -1.48 -32.19 -1.78
C LEU A 179 -2.63 -33.19 -1.94
N GLN A 180 -3.87 -32.71 -1.84
CA GLN A 180 -5.07 -33.54 -1.99
C GLN A 180 -5.25 -34.07 -3.42
N ALA A 181 -4.79 -33.32 -4.44
CA ALA A 181 -4.77 -33.77 -5.83
C ALA A 181 -3.66 -34.80 -6.11
N LEU A 182 -2.48 -34.62 -5.49
CA LEU A 182 -1.34 -35.53 -5.60
C LEU A 182 -1.58 -36.85 -4.86
N GLU A 183 -2.18 -36.80 -3.68
CA GLU A 183 -2.55 -37.99 -2.88
C GLU A 183 -3.54 -38.90 -3.63
N ARG A 184 -4.47 -38.32 -4.40
CA ARG A 184 -5.38 -39.09 -5.26
C ARG A 184 -4.71 -39.76 -6.46
N SER A 185 -3.49 -39.36 -6.77
CA SER A 185 -2.81 -39.73 -8.03
C SER A 185 -1.54 -40.56 -7.81
N LEU A 186 -1.10 -40.77 -6.55
CA LEU A 186 0.17 -41.44 -6.22
C LEU A 186 -0.07 -42.77 -5.50
N PRO A 187 0.73 -43.82 -5.79
CA PRO A 187 0.67 -45.11 -5.09
C PRO A 187 1.19 -45.02 -3.64
N GLU A 188 0.73 -45.95 -2.78
CA GLU A 188 0.89 -45.95 -1.30
C GLU A 188 2.34 -45.84 -0.77
N THR A 189 3.36 -46.04 -1.61
CA THR A 189 4.78 -46.08 -1.22
C THR A 189 5.52 -44.73 -1.29
N ALA A 190 4.86 -43.63 -1.67
CA ALA A 190 5.50 -42.34 -1.95
C ALA A 190 5.64 -41.26 -0.81
N PRO A 191 5.28 -41.45 0.47
CA PRO A 191 5.08 -40.31 1.38
C PRO A 191 6.34 -39.51 1.78
N LYS A 192 7.56 -40.05 1.66
CA LYS A 192 8.81 -39.32 1.99
C LYS A 192 9.39 -38.48 0.84
N LEU A 193 9.12 -38.85 -0.42
CA LEU A 193 9.57 -38.10 -1.60
C LEU A 193 8.70 -36.86 -1.85
N ILE A 194 7.41 -36.95 -1.51
CA ILE A 194 6.41 -35.90 -1.74
C ILE A 194 6.74 -34.60 -0.99
N LEU A 195 7.20 -34.68 0.27
CA LEU A 195 7.49 -33.49 1.08
C LEU A 195 8.66 -32.66 0.54
N GLY A 196 9.75 -33.32 0.12
CA GLY A 196 10.90 -32.65 -0.49
C GLY A 196 10.56 -32.06 -1.86
N VAL A 197 9.80 -32.79 -2.68
CA VAL A 197 9.34 -32.30 -4.00
C VAL A 197 8.43 -31.09 -3.85
N ILE A 198 7.53 -31.08 -2.86
CA ILE A 198 6.59 -29.98 -2.62
C ILE A 198 7.31 -28.72 -2.10
N GLN A 199 8.31 -28.87 -1.24
CA GLN A 199 9.11 -27.74 -0.78
C GLN A 199 9.92 -27.11 -1.93
N VAL A 200 10.60 -27.94 -2.72
CA VAL A 200 11.38 -27.49 -3.89
C VAL A 200 10.46 -26.85 -4.94
N TRP A 201 9.29 -27.45 -5.19
CA TRP A 201 8.30 -26.91 -6.10
C TRP A 201 7.75 -25.57 -5.61
N GLY A 202 7.38 -25.47 -4.33
CA GLY A 202 6.86 -24.23 -3.73
C GLY A 202 7.89 -23.10 -3.81
N GLN A 203 9.15 -23.37 -3.49
CA GLN A 203 10.24 -22.40 -3.62
C GLN A 203 10.48 -21.99 -5.08
N SER A 204 10.48 -22.97 -6.00
CA SER A 204 10.65 -22.73 -7.44
C SER A 204 9.50 -21.90 -8.02
N LEU A 205 8.26 -22.17 -7.61
CA LEU A 205 7.09 -21.45 -8.04
C LEU A 205 7.11 -20.01 -7.53
N ARG A 206 7.44 -19.80 -6.25
CA ARG A 206 7.59 -18.46 -5.66
C ARG A 206 8.62 -17.64 -6.44
N GLN A 207 9.79 -18.20 -6.71
CA GLN A 207 10.83 -17.55 -7.50
C GLN A 207 10.38 -17.21 -8.92
N ARG A 208 9.72 -18.15 -9.61
CA ARG A 208 9.23 -17.92 -10.97
C ARG A 208 8.12 -16.88 -11.03
N LEU A 209 7.18 -16.90 -10.08
CA LEU A 209 6.12 -15.90 -9.99
C LEU A 209 6.69 -14.52 -9.68
N ALA A 210 7.64 -14.42 -8.75
CA ALA A 210 8.32 -13.17 -8.43
C ALA A 210 9.11 -12.64 -9.62
N ALA A 211 9.86 -13.49 -10.32
CA ALA A 211 10.62 -13.12 -11.52
C ALA A 211 9.69 -12.65 -12.65
N LYS A 212 8.59 -13.37 -12.90
CA LYS A 212 7.63 -13.00 -13.95
C LYS A 212 6.89 -11.71 -13.61
N TYR A 213 6.53 -11.52 -12.34
CA TYR A 213 5.97 -10.26 -11.85
C TYR A 213 6.95 -9.11 -12.07
N GLN A 214 8.21 -9.26 -11.67
CA GLN A 214 9.27 -8.26 -11.90
C GLN A 214 9.45 -7.94 -13.38
N GLU A 215 9.47 -8.95 -14.25
CA GLU A 215 9.56 -8.76 -15.70
C GLU A 215 8.39 -7.92 -16.24
N ILE A 216 7.15 -8.32 -15.93
CA ILE A 216 5.94 -7.62 -16.37
C ILE A 216 5.88 -6.21 -15.78
N PHE A 217 6.22 -6.04 -14.51
CA PHE A 217 6.25 -4.76 -13.84
C PHE A 217 7.27 -3.81 -14.46
N ASN A 218 8.48 -4.31 -14.77
CA ASN A 218 9.52 -3.52 -15.43
C ASN A 218 9.15 -3.15 -16.87
N GLN A 219 8.47 -4.04 -17.60
CA GLN A 219 7.92 -3.74 -18.93
C GLN A 219 6.84 -2.66 -18.82
N PHE A 220 5.92 -2.80 -17.87
CA PHE A 220 4.87 -1.84 -17.60
C PHE A 220 5.41 -0.47 -17.16
N GLN A 221 6.46 -0.40 -16.35
CA GLN A 221 7.08 0.87 -15.98
C GLN A 221 7.67 1.63 -17.18
N LYS A 222 8.18 0.92 -18.19
CA LYS A 222 8.72 1.53 -19.41
C LYS A 222 7.63 2.06 -20.33
N ALA A 223 6.49 1.38 -20.39
CA ALA A 223 5.33 1.74 -21.20
C ALA A 223 4.04 1.38 -20.45
N PRO A 224 3.53 2.27 -19.57
CA PRO A 224 2.40 1.97 -18.71
C PRO A 224 1.08 2.09 -19.49
N ASP A 225 0.84 1.13 -20.37
CA ASP A 225 -0.39 1.00 -21.15
C ASP A 225 -1.08 -0.32 -20.82
N THR A 226 -2.39 -0.26 -20.56
CA THR A 226 -3.24 -1.43 -20.35
C THR A 226 -4.41 -1.48 -21.35
N THR A 227 -4.39 -0.63 -22.39
CA THR A 227 -5.50 -0.48 -23.34
C THR A 227 -5.86 -1.80 -24.03
N GLU A 228 -4.87 -2.67 -24.29
CA GLU A 228 -5.08 -3.99 -24.91
C GLU A 228 -5.94 -4.93 -24.06
N TYR A 229 -5.89 -4.81 -22.74
CA TYR A 229 -6.63 -5.66 -21.80
C TYR A 229 -8.04 -5.13 -21.50
N LEU A 230 -8.40 -3.95 -22.01
CA LEU A 230 -9.68 -3.31 -21.77
C LEU A 230 -10.68 -3.63 -22.88
N GLY A 231 -11.94 -3.86 -22.48
CA GLY A 231 -13.06 -3.97 -23.42
C GLY A 231 -13.38 -2.65 -24.13
N VAL A 232 -14.22 -2.70 -25.16
CA VAL A 232 -14.53 -1.56 -26.04
C VAL A 232 -15.03 -0.33 -25.26
N GLY A 233 -15.85 -0.52 -24.22
CA GLY A 233 -16.32 0.58 -23.37
C GLY A 233 -15.29 1.12 -22.37
N GLY A 234 -14.28 0.32 -21.98
CA GLY A 234 -13.25 0.72 -21.02
C GLY A 234 -12.08 1.50 -21.64
N ARG A 235 -11.78 1.23 -22.92
CA ARG A 235 -10.68 1.89 -23.64
C ARG A 235 -10.82 3.41 -23.78
N PRO A 236 -11.98 3.99 -24.15
CA PRO A 236 -12.13 5.44 -24.26
C PRO A 236 -11.88 6.14 -22.92
N LEU A 237 -12.43 5.59 -21.83
CA LEU A 237 -12.26 6.14 -20.48
C LEU A 237 -10.79 6.08 -20.04
N TYR A 238 -10.13 4.94 -20.27
CA TYR A 238 -8.72 4.77 -19.94
C TYR A 238 -7.84 5.73 -20.74
N SER A 239 -8.10 5.89 -22.04
CA SER A 239 -7.39 6.84 -22.90
C SER A 239 -7.54 8.27 -22.41
N VAL A 240 -8.75 8.70 -22.02
CA VAL A 240 -8.96 10.06 -21.49
C VAL A 240 -8.21 10.27 -20.18
N ILE A 241 -8.26 9.30 -19.25
CA ILE A 241 -7.54 9.40 -17.96
C ILE A 241 -6.02 9.44 -18.17
N ARG A 242 -5.49 8.59 -19.05
CA ARG A 242 -4.04 8.42 -19.24
C ARG A 242 -3.41 9.40 -20.21
N ASN A 243 -4.08 9.70 -21.31
CA ASN A 243 -3.52 10.51 -22.38
C ASN A 243 -3.91 11.99 -22.24
N GLU A 244 -5.18 12.27 -21.90
CA GLU A 244 -5.68 13.65 -21.81
C GLU A 244 -5.50 14.25 -20.41
N LEU A 245 -5.98 13.56 -19.36
CA LEU A 245 -5.87 14.02 -17.98
C LEU A 245 -4.46 13.80 -17.41
N LYS A 246 -3.65 12.93 -18.04
CA LYS A 246 -2.28 12.59 -17.65
C LYS A 246 -2.16 12.19 -16.17
N ASP A 247 -3.18 11.51 -15.66
CA ASP A 247 -3.19 11.09 -14.26
C ASP A 247 -2.15 9.98 -14.06
N PRO A 248 -1.10 10.20 -13.23
CA PRO A 248 0.01 9.26 -13.14
C PRO A 248 -0.41 7.94 -12.48
N PHE A 249 0.22 6.83 -12.89
CA PHE A 249 0.14 5.61 -12.08
C PHE A 249 0.91 5.83 -10.78
N HIS A 250 0.26 5.60 -9.64
CA HIS A 250 0.97 5.49 -8.36
C HIS A 250 1.89 4.28 -8.42
N LEU A 251 3.22 4.51 -8.38
CA LEU A 251 4.27 3.49 -8.51
C LEU A 251 4.49 2.66 -7.23
N GLY A 252 3.51 2.66 -6.32
CA GLY A 252 3.73 2.29 -4.92
C GLY A 252 4.34 3.44 -4.12
N VAL A 253 4.50 3.22 -2.81
CA VAL A 253 5.13 4.20 -1.93
C VAL A 253 6.64 4.07 -2.11
N THR A 254 7.30 5.16 -2.50
CA THR A 254 8.68 5.36 -2.05
C THR A 254 8.51 5.85 -0.61
N ASP A 255 8.45 4.91 0.34
CA ASP A 255 8.24 5.25 1.75
C ASP A 255 9.25 6.32 2.18
N HIS A 256 8.73 7.41 2.76
CA HIS A 256 9.54 8.39 3.48
C HIS A 256 10.21 7.74 4.71
N PRO A 257 11.28 8.30 5.30
CA PRO A 257 12.49 8.87 4.73
C PRO A 257 13.59 7.78 4.62
N VAL A 258 14.29 7.70 3.50
CA VAL A 258 15.58 6.99 3.47
C VAL A 258 16.54 7.79 4.36
N GLY A 259 16.96 7.17 5.47
CA GLY A 259 18.18 7.57 6.14
C GLY A 259 19.31 7.64 5.11
N PHE A 260 20.22 8.59 5.34
CA PHE A 260 21.42 8.83 4.56
C PHE A 260 22.08 7.52 4.08
N ASP A 261 22.67 7.55 2.89
CA ASP A 261 23.62 6.50 2.50
C ASP A 261 24.85 6.53 3.41
N ASP A 262 25.70 5.50 3.35
CA ASP A 262 26.94 5.36 4.14
C ASP A 262 27.95 6.53 3.94
N HIS A 263 27.60 7.53 3.14
CA HIS A 263 28.39 8.71 2.80
C HIS A 263 27.71 10.05 3.13
N GLY A 264 26.51 10.07 3.70
CA GLY A 264 25.92 11.27 4.29
C GLY A 264 25.31 12.30 3.31
N GLU A 265 25.04 11.94 2.05
CA GLU A 265 24.46 12.89 1.08
C GLU A 265 22.93 12.76 0.91
N SER A 266 22.21 13.87 1.04
CA SER A 266 20.76 13.94 0.79
C SER A 266 20.45 14.08 -0.70
N LYS A 267 20.17 12.98 -1.40
CA LYS A 267 19.57 13.03 -2.75
C LYS A 267 18.05 12.98 -2.71
N ARG A 268 17.41 14.16 -2.70
CA ARG A 268 16.01 14.29 -3.15
C ARG A 268 15.96 14.21 -4.67
N THR A 269 15.55 13.07 -5.23
CA THR A 269 14.99 13.04 -6.59
C THR A 269 13.60 12.42 -6.56
N ARG A 270 12.56 13.23 -6.83
CA ARG A 270 11.24 12.72 -7.20
C ARG A 270 11.39 12.00 -8.54
N ARG A 271 11.33 10.67 -8.53
CA ARG A 271 11.13 9.90 -9.76
C ARG A 271 9.64 9.67 -9.96
N THR A 272 8.98 10.65 -10.57
CA THR A 272 7.76 10.38 -11.35
C THR A 272 8.20 9.86 -12.71
N VAL A 273 7.62 8.75 -13.17
CA VAL A 273 7.73 8.37 -14.59
C VAL A 273 6.93 9.41 -15.38
N HIS A 274 7.62 10.45 -15.85
CA HIS A 274 7.14 11.25 -16.96
C HIS A 274 7.21 10.36 -18.20
N GLY A 275 6.07 10.19 -18.88
CA GLY A 275 6.06 9.78 -20.27
C GLY A 275 6.64 10.92 -21.12
N PHE A 276 7.78 10.64 -21.75
CA PHE A 276 8.32 11.23 -22.97
C PHE A 276 8.42 12.76 -23.09
N GLN A 277 9.67 13.25 -23.08
CA GLN A 277 10.22 14.01 -24.21
C GLN A 277 11.24 13.13 -24.92
#